data_AF-A0A161MIC3-F1
#
_entry.id   AF-A0A161MIC3-F1
#
_cell.length_a   1.000
_cell.length_b   1.000
_cell.length_c   1.000
_cell.angle_alpha   90.00
_cell.angle_beta   90.00
_cell.angle_gamma   90.00
#
_symmetry.space_group_name_H-M   'P 1'
#
loop_
_entity.id
_entity.type
_entity.pdbx_description
1 polymer ?
#
loop_
_entity_poly.entity_id
_entity_poly.type
_entity_poly.pdbx_seq_one_letter_code
_entity_poly.pdbx_strand_id
1 'polypeptide(L)'
;MLLELFDYIGLMCLRICLGFSQGFVYSSLHLVVANWVPRQERGTWGTVVFSGAHAGNTFNNFFTGLMLHWFPGNWPLVFYVWASIGAFWTLIFAFTTFAYPTDFTNMSEKEKAILTAYMEETQKKEHSANTPWKDIMGSLPVWAIIVAMIGHDWGLFALVADVPKFMKSVLHFNVKQNGYANAGVFACIWTIGILSGILVDFLQRNNYLKRVHSRKNRHYYCISGAFFRPTWCRIYWLQYYRGYNFACNW
;
A
#
# COMPACT_ATOMS: atom_id res chain seq x y z
N MET A 1 -7.47 17.22 -27.50
CA MET A 1 -7.78 16.10 -28.41
C MET A 1 -8.90 15.18 -27.91
N LEU A 2 -8.73 14.28 -26.92
CA LEU A 2 -9.84 13.41 -26.47
C LEU A 2 -10.98 14.15 -25.75
N LEU A 3 -10.66 15.19 -24.96
CA LEU A 3 -11.64 16.04 -24.28
C LEU A 3 -12.42 16.95 -25.25
N GLU A 4 -11.86 17.25 -26.43
CA GLU A 4 -12.52 18.11 -27.42
C GLU A 4 -13.48 17.32 -28.33
N LEU A 5 -13.31 16.00 -28.42
CA LEU A 5 -14.12 15.12 -29.29
C LEU A 5 -15.30 14.47 -28.56
N PHE A 6 -15.16 14.17 -27.26
CA PHE A 6 -16.15 13.41 -26.49
C PHE A 6 -16.58 14.08 -25.18
N ASP A 7 -16.19 15.34 -24.98
CA ASP A 7 -16.55 16.17 -23.82
C ASP A 7 -16.37 15.39 -22.48
N TYR A 8 -17.41 15.30 -21.65
CA TYR A 8 -17.34 14.58 -20.36
C TYR A 8 -17.33 13.05 -20.48
N ILE A 9 -17.87 12.48 -21.57
CA ILE A 9 -17.96 11.03 -21.77
C ILE A 9 -16.56 10.45 -21.97
N GLY A 10 -15.72 11.13 -22.75
CA GLY A 10 -14.32 10.74 -22.94
C GLY A 10 -13.54 10.70 -21.62
N LEU A 11 -13.79 11.65 -20.72
CA LEU A 11 -13.19 11.67 -19.38
C LEU A 11 -13.67 10.49 -18.52
N MET A 12 -14.96 10.14 -18.59
CA MET A 12 -15.51 8.99 -17.86
C MET A 12 -14.89 7.67 -18.33
N CYS A 13 -14.83 7.43 -19.64
CA CYS A 13 -14.20 6.23 -20.21
C CYS A 13 -12.72 6.14 -19.81
N LEU A 14 -11.96 7.23 -19.92
CA LEU A 14 -10.56 7.27 -19.51
C LEU A 14 -10.40 6.92 -18.02
N ARG A 15 -11.25 7.48 -17.15
CA ARG A 15 -11.23 7.18 -15.71
C ARG A 15 -11.52 5.72 -15.40
N ILE A 16 -12.45 5.09 -16.11
CA ILE A 16 -12.74 3.66 -15.97
C ILE A 16 -11.52 2.83 -16.37
N CYS A 17 -10.89 3.13 -17.51
CA CYS A 17 -9.69 2.43 -17.96
C CYS A 17 -8.51 2.58 -16.97
N LEU A 18 -8.31 3.79 -16.44
CA LEU A 18 -7.30 4.05 -15.41
C LEU A 18 -7.58 3.26 -14.12
N GLY A 19 -8.82 3.27 -13.63
CA GLY A 19 -9.20 2.51 -12.44
C GLY A 19 -9.02 1.00 -12.61
N PHE A 20 -9.43 0.46 -13.76
CA PHE A 20 -9.28 -0.97 -14.06
C PHE A 20 -7.80 -1.40 -14.08
N SER A 21 -6.94 -0.64 -14.76
CA SER A 21 -5.50 -0.94 -14.81
C SER A 21 -4.81 -0.82 -13.45
N GLN A 22 -5.16 0.19 -12.65
CA GLN A 22 -4.59 0.38 -11.31
C GLN A 22 -5.00 -0.71 -10.32
N GLY A 23 -6.18 -1.33 -10.47
CA GLY A 23 -6.67 -2.36 -9.58
C GLY A 23 -5.75 -3.59 -9.45
N PHE A 24 -5.01 -3.92 -10.50
CA PHE A 24 -4.11 -5.09 -10.50
C PHE A 24 -2.78 -4.84 -9.82
N VAL A 25 -2.41 -3.58 -9.57
CA VAL A 25 -1.06 -3.21 -9.11
C VAL A 25 -0.79 -3.78 -7.71
N TYR A 26 -1.68 -3.54 -6.75
CA TYR A 26 -1.47 -4.01 -5.37
C TYR A 26 -1.49 -5.54 -5.25
N SER A 27 -2.40 -6.22 -5.94
CA SER A 27 -2.46 -7.69 -5.94
C SER A 27 -1.18 -8.32 -6.51
N SER A 28 -0.68 -7.76 -7.62
CA SER A 28 0.56 -8.22 -8.25
C SER A 28 1.77 -7.97 -7.35
N LEU A 29 1.85 -6.81 -6.71
CA LEU A 29 2.91 -6.50 -5.73
C LEU A 29 2.89 -7.45 -4.53
N HIS A 30 1.71 -7.79 -4.01
CA HIS A 30 1.58 -8.75 -2.92
C HIS A 30 2.10 -10.14 -3.30
N LEU A 31 1.90 -10.57 -4.55
CA LEU A 31 2.42 -11.84 -5.09
C LEU A 31 3.94 -11.80 -5.25
N VAL A 32 4.48 -10.74 -5.87
CA VAL A 32 5.94 -10.58 -6.03
C VAL A 32 6.61 -10.60 -4.65
N VAL A 33 6.11 -9.84 -3.68
CA VAL A 33 6.64 -9.85 -2.30
C VAL A 33 6.47 -11.22 -1.63
N ALA A 34 5.43 -12.00 -1.97
CA ALA A 34 5.24 -13.35 -1.43
C ALA A 34 6.30 -14.34 -1.88
N ASN A 35 6.71 -14.23 -3.14
CA ASN A 35 7.65 -15.15 -3.79
C ASN A 35 9.11 -14.76 -3.53
N TRP A 36 9.40 -13.45 -3.48
CA TRP A 36 10.77 -12.95 -3.37
C TRP A 36 11.24 -12.70 -1.94
N VAL A 37 10.33 -12.52 -0.97
CA VAL A 37 10.71 -12.19 0.40
C VAL A 37 10.37 -13.32 1.37
N PRO A 38 11.37 -13.90 2.06
CA PRO A 38 11.15 -14.90 3.11
C PRO A 38 10.24 -14.39 4.23
N ARG A 39 9.44 -15.30 4.82
CA ARG A 39 8.43 -14.97 5.85
C ARG A 39 8.97 -14.18 7.05
N GLN A 40 10.23 -14.37 7.40
CA GLN A 40 10.92 -13.72 8.51
C GLN A 40 11.12 -12.23 8.26
N GLU A 41 11.45 -11.84 7.02
CA GLU A 41 11.77 -10.47 6.65
C GLU A 41 10.62 -9.74 5.94
N ARG A 42 9.55 -10.47 5.59
CA ARG A 42 8.39 -9.96 4.85
C ARG A 42 7.71 -8.75 5.50
N GLY A 43 7.83 -8.59 6.82
CA GLY A 43 7.31 -7.41 7.51
C GLY A 43 8.03 -6.12 7.12
N THR A 44 9.35 -6.14 7.17
CA THR A 44 10.20 -4.98 6.89
C THR A 44 10.15 -4.63 5.41
N TRP A 45 10.40 -5.59 4.53
CA TRP A 45 10.36 -5.37 3.07
C TRP A 45 8.96 -5.02 2.58
N GLY A 46 7.91 -5.63 3.15
CA GLY A 46 6.54 -5.26 2.83
C GLY A 46 6.26 -3.79 3.15
N THR A 47 6.70 -3.30 4.32
CA THR A 47 6.53 -1.89 4.70
C THR A 47 7.26 -0.96 3.72
N VAL A 48 8.49 -1.30 3.32
CA VAL A 48 9.26 -0.53 2.34
C VAL A 48 8.52 -0.44 1.01
N VAL A 49 8.07 -1.57 0.45
CA VAL A 49 7.37 -1.62 -0.84
C VAL A 49 6.06 -0.82 -0.81
N PHE A 50 5.21 -1.04 0.19
CA PHE A 50 3.90 -0.35 0.25
C PHE A 50 4.02 1.13 0.64
N SER A 51 5.04 1.51 1.43
CA SER A 51 5.30 2.92 1.76
C SER A 51 5.66 3.77 0.54
N GLY A 52 6.14 3.14 -0.55
CA GLY A 52 6.47 3.79 -1.81
C GLY A 52 5.30 4.57 -2.42
N ALA A 53 4.05 4.14 -2.18
CA ALA A 53 2.86 4.86 -2.65
C ALA A 53 2.75 6.26 -2.01
N HIS A 54 3.05 6.39 -0.72
CA HIS A 54 3.03 7.67 -0.01
C HIS A 54 4.21 8.56 -0.41
N ALA A 55 5.37 7.96 -0.66
CA ALA A 55 6.52 8.65 -1.25
C ALA A 55 6.15 9.24 -2.62
N GLY A 56 5.54 8.43 -3.50
CA GLY A 56 5.05 8.86 -4.81
C GLY A 56 4.08 10.03 -4.72
N ASN A 57 3.10 9.98 -3.80
CA ASN A 57 2.18 11.10 -3.57
C ASN A 57 2.90 12.37 -3.10
N THR A 58 3.91 12.24 -2.24
CA THR A 58 4.72 13.36 -1.76
C THR A 58 5.43 14.06 -2.91
N PHE A 59 6.20 13.31 -3.70
CA PHE A 59 6.92 13.84 -4.86
C PHE A 59 5.97 14.39 -5.93
N ASN A 60 4.87 13.68 -6.20
CA ASN A 60 3.86 14.10 -7.16
C ASN A 60 3.28 15.47 -6.80
N ASN A 61 2.85 15.66 -5.54
CA ASN A 61 2.29 16.94 -5.10
C ASN A 61 3.33 18.07 -5.12
N PHE A 62 4.58 17.78 -4.73
CA PHE A 62 5.65 18.77 -4.72
C PHE A 62 6.01 19.25 -6.13
N PHE A 63 6.32 18.33 -7.04
CA PHE A 63 6.72 18.67 -8.41
C PHE A 63 5.55 19.22 -9.23
N THR A 64 4.34 18.69 -9.07
CA THR A 64 3.15 19.21 -9.75
C THR A 64 2.86 20.66 -9.32
N GLY A 65 2.96 20.97 -8.02
CA GLY A 65 2.81 22.34 -7.52
C GLY A 65 3.86 23.29 -8.08
N LEU A 66 5.10 22.80 -8.27
CA LEU A 66 6.19 23.56 -8.87
C LEU A 66 5.94 23.80 -10.37
N MET A 67 5.57 22.76 -11.12
CA MET A 67 5.31 22.84 -12.56
C MET A 67 4.17 23.80 -12.90
N LEU A 68 3.07 23.74 -12.15
CA LEU A 68 1.93 24.64 -12.35
C LEU A 68 2.26 26.11 -12.04
N HIS A 69 3.29 26.36 -11.24
CA HIS A 69 3.78 27.72 -10.95
C HIS A 69 4.70 28.24 -12.05
N TRP A 70 5.65 27.43 -12.55
CA TRP A 70 6.59 27.83 -13.59
C TRP A 70 5.95 27.92 -14.98
N PHE A 71 4.93 27.10 -15.26
CA PHE A 71 4.24 27.06 -16.54
C PHE A 71 2.74 27.42 -16.38
N PRO A 72 2.42 28.69 -16.09
CA PRO A 72 1.04 29.12 -15.94
C PRO A 72 0.27 28.93 -17.26
N GLY A 73 -0.93 28.35 -17.17
CA GLY A 73 -1.80 28.08 -18.34
C GLY A 73 -1.57 26.74 -19.05
N ASN A 74 -0.39 26.13 -18.92
CA ASN A 74 -0.05 24.85 -19.55
C ASN A 74 -0.24 23.65 -18.61
N TRP A 75 -1.42 23.52 -18.02
CA TRP A 75 -1.76 22.37 -17.18
C TRP A 75 -1.61 20.98 -17.87
N PRO A 76 -1.80 20.82 -19.21
CA PRO A 76 -1.62 19.52 -19.85
C PRO A 76 -0.18 19.00 -19.76
N LEU A 77 0.82 19.89 -19.61
CA LEU A 77 2.23 19.52 -19.48
C LEU A 77 2.47 18.55 -18.32
N VAL A 78 1.79 18.77 -17.20
CA VAL A 78 1.88 17.91 -16.01
C VAL A 78 1.52 16.47 -16.35
N PHE A 79 0.46 16.28 -17.15
CA PHE A 79 0.00 14.96 -17.57
C PHE A 79 1.02 14.28 -18.49
N TYR A 80 1.60 15.01 -19.46
CA TYR A 80 2.60 14.46 -20.35
C TYR A 80 3.88 14.04 -19.62
N VAL A 81 4.34 14.84 -18.65
CA VAL A 81 5.56 14.51 -17.90
C VAL A 81 5.34 13.28 -17.02
N TRP A 82 4.26 13.22 -16.24
CA TRP A 82 3.98 12.04 -15.40
C TRP A 82 3.68 10.79 -16.22
N ALA A 83 3.01 10.92 -17.37
CA ALA A 83 2.80 9.80 -18.28
C ALA A 83 4.13 9.28 -18.85
N SER A 84 5.05 10.18 -19.22
CA SER A 84 6.36 9.80 -19.76
C SER A 84 7.24 9.11 -18.72
N ILE A 85 7.29 9.64 -17.49
CA ILE A 85 8.02 9.04 -16.37
C ILE A 85 7.41 7.67 -16.03
N GLY A 86 6.08 7.58 -15.97
CA GLY A 86 5.36 6.34 -15.73
C GLY A 86 5.65 5.28 -16.80
N ALA A 87 5.57 5.63 -18.08
CA ALA A 87 5.85 4.72 -19.18
C ALA A 87 7.32 4.23 -19.15
N PHE A 88 8.26 5.13 -18.90
CA PHE A 88 9.67 4.79 -18.74
C PHE A 88 9.90 3.82 -17.57
N TRP A 89 9.27 4.10 -16.41
CA TRP A 89 9.35 3.20 -15.25
C TRP A 89 8.71 1.84 -15.53
N THR A 90 7.58 1.78 -16.23
CA THR A 90 6.95 0.51 -16.63
C THR A 90 7.86 -0.31 -17.54
N LEU A 91 8.59 0.32 -18.46
CA LEU A 91 9.57 -0.37 -19.30
C LEU A 91 10.69 -0.97 -18.44
N ILE A 92 11.27 -0.18 -17.52
CA ILE A 92 12.28 -0.67 -16.58
C ILE A 92 11.73 -1.86 -15.80
N PHE A 93 10.55 -1.73 -15.23
CA PHE A 93 9.93 -2.78 -14.41
C PHE A 93 9.68 -4.05 -15.22
N ALA A 94 9.22 -3.93 -16.47
CA ALA A 94 8.99 -5.06 -17.37
C ALA A 94 10.26 -5.85 -17.72
N PHE A 95 11.42 -5.18 -17.81
CA PHE A 95 12.69 -5.85 -18.09
C PHE A 95 13.45 -6.33 -16.85
N THR A 96 13.14 -5.78 -15.67
CA THR A 96 13.90 -6.07 -14.44
C THR A 96 13.17 -7.00 -13.47
N THR A 97 11.83 -7.03 -13.50
CA THR A 97 11.04 -7.78 -12.51
C THR A 97 10.56 -9.10 -13.09
N PHE A 98 10.92 -10.20 -12.40
CA PHE A 98 10.46 -11.55 -12.73
C PHE A 98 9.44 -12.04 -11.69
N ALA A 99 8.47 -12.84 -12.13
CA ALA A 99 7.43 -13.36 -11.25
C ALA A 99 7.99 -14.37 -10.23
N TYR A 100 9.01 -15.13 -10.62
CA TYR A 100 9.66 -16.13 -9.79
C TYR A 100 11.17 -15.90 -9.70
N PRO A 101 11.77 -16.14 -8.52
CA PRO A 101 13.22 -16.08 -8.34
C PRO A 101 14.01 -17.03 -9.26
N THR A 102 13.39 -18.12 -9.71
CA THR A 102 14.00 -19.14 -10.58
C THR A 102 14.34 -18.63 -11.97
N ASP A 103 13.61 -17.62 -12.45
CA ASP A 103 13.76 -17.07 -13.79
C ASP A 103 14.90 -16.04 -13.86
N PHE A 104 15.40 -15.60 -12.70
CA PHE A 104 16.49 -14.64 -12.61
C PHE A 104 17.85 -15.34 -12.71
N THR A 105 18.58 -15.06 -13.80
CA THR A 105 19.83 -15.75 -14.14
C THR A 105 21.05 -15.31 -13.33
N ASN A 106 21.06 -14.09 -12.78
CA ASN A 106 22.25 -13.50 -12.13
C ASN A 106 22.14 -13.47 -10.59
N MET A 107 21.61 -14.53 -9.98
CA MET A 107 21.44 -14.64 -8.53
C MET A 107 22.68 -15.25 -7.86
N SER A 108 23.05 -14.75 -6.67
CA SER A 108 24.06 -15.39 -5.82
C SER A 108 23.62 -16.79 -5.41
N GLU A 109 24.53 -17.77 -5.45
CA GLU A 109 24.22 -19.17 -5.11
C GLU A 109 23.63 -19.33 -3.70
N LYS A 110 24.11 -18.53 -2.74
CA LYS A 110 23.58 -18.52 -1.36
C LYS A 110 22.12 -18.08 -1.31
N GLU A 111 21.79 -17.02 -2.04
CA GLU A 111 20.43 -16.47 -2.09
C GLU A 111 19.48 -17.42 -2.83
N LYS A 112 19.94 -17.99 -3.93
CA LYS A 112 19.20 -19.00 -4.70
C LYS A 112 18.86 -20.22 -3.85
N ALA A 113 19.80 -20.71 -3.03
CA ALA A 113 19.55 -21.83 -2.12
C ALA A 113 18.46 -21.51 -1.08
N ILE A 114 18.50 -20.30 -0.48
CA ILE A 114 17.50 -19.86 0.50
C ILE A 114 16.11 -19.76 -0.14
N LEU A 115 16.00 -19.13 -1.31
CA LEU A 115 14.72 -18.92 -1.99
C LEU A 115 14.13 -20.23 -2.52
N THR A 116 14.97 -21.14 -3.04
CA THR A 116 14.51 -22.46 -3.51
C THR A 116 13.95 -23.28 -2.35
N ALA A 117 14.65 -23.34 -1.21
CA ALA A 117 14.17 -24.04 -0.02
C ALA A 117 12.85 -23.44 0.51
N TYR A 118 12.71 -22.10 0.47
CA TYR A 118 11.48 -21.42 0.85
C TYR A 118 10.30 -21.72 -0.09
N MET A 119 10.55 -21.76 -1.40
CA MET A 119 9.55 -22.09 -2.41
C MET A 119 9.06 -23.53 -2.25
N GLU A 120 9.96 -24.49 -2.02
CA GLU A 120 9.58 -25.88 -1.78
C GLU A 120 8.68 -26.04 -0.53
N GLU A 121 8.96 -25.32 0.56
CA GLU A 121 8.11 -25.33 1.76
C GLU A 121 6.72 -24.74 1.47
N THR A 122 6.67 -23.71 0.63
CA THR A 122 5.43 -23.00 0.31
C THR A 122 4.57 -23.79 -0.67
N GLN A 123 5.16 -24.36 -1.73
CA GLN A 123 4.46 -25.18 -2.73
C GLN A 123 3.96 -26.51 -2.16
N LYS A 124 4.71 -27.15 -1.24
CA LYS A 124 4.25 -28.36 -0.52
C LYS A 124 2.95 -28.11 0.27
N LYS A 125 2.72 -26.87 0.74
CA LYS A 125 1.47 -26.47 1.43
C LYS A 125 0.35 -26.08 0.47
N GLU A 126 0.67 -25.65 -0.74
CA GLU A 126 -0.29 -25.15 -1.72
C GLU A 126 -0.94 -26.29 -2.54
N HIS A 127 -0.21 -27.37 -2.82
CA HIS A 127 -0.73 -28.54 -3.54
C HIS A 127 -1.62 -29.48 -2.69
N SER A 128 -1.77 -29.24 -1.39
CA SER A 128 -2.48 -30.17 -0.48
C SER A 128 -3.90 -29.75 -0.07
N ALA A 129 -4.39 -28.56 -0.45
CA ALA A 129 -5.72 -28.13 -0.04
C ALA A 129 -6.42 -27.23 -1.09
N ASN A 130 -7.63 -27.61 -1.50
CA ASN A 130 -8.58 -26.67 -2.11
C ASN A 130 -8.75 -25.48 -1.16
N THR A 131 -8.55 -24.25 -1.65
CA THR A 131 -8.72 -23.05 -0.83
C THR A 131 -10.16 -23.00 -0.30
N PRO A 132 -10.39 -23.04 1.03
CA PRO A 132 -11.73 -23.15 1.60
C PRO A 132 -12.44 -21.79 1.58
N TRP A 133 -12.88 -21.36 0.40
CA TRP A 133 -13.53 -20.06 0.18
C TRP A 133 -14.73 -19.82 1.09
N LYS A 134 -15.53 -20.86 1.33
CA LYS A 134 -16.71 -20.78 2.20
C LYS A 134 -16.33 -20.48 3.66
N ASP A 135 -15.29 -21.14 4.17
CA ASP A 135 -14.84 -20.94 5.55
C ASP A 135 -14.17 -19.57 5.72
N ILE A 136 -13.43 -19.11 4.72
CA ILE A 136 -12.83 -17.77 4.70
C ILE A 136 -13.93 -16.70 4.73
N MET A 137 -14.95 -16.80 3.87
CA MET A 137 -16.08 -15.86 3.82
C MET A 137 -17.00 -15.96 5.04
N GLY A 138 -17.07 -17.10 5.72
CA GLY A 138 -17.81 -17.28 6.97
C GLY A 138 -17.07 -16.74 8.20
N SER A 139 -15.76 -16.47 8.09
CA SER A 139 -14.95 -16.11 9.24
C SER A 139 -15.11 -14.64 9.66
N LEU A 140 -15.50 -14.42 10.92
CA LEU A 140 -15.62 -13.08 11.51
C LEU A 140 -14.32 -12.23 11.42
N PRO A 141 -13.11 -12.79 11.61
CA PRO A 141 -11.87 -12.03 11.48
C PRO A 141 -11.65 -11.43 10.09
N VAL A 142 -12.08 -12.11 9.03
CA VAL A 142 -11.96 -11.60 7.66
C VAL A 142 -12.87 -10.39 7.47
N TRP A 143 -14.12 -10.46 7.91
CA TRP A 143 -15.04 -9.32 7.86
C TRP A 143 -14.57 -8.13 8.69
N ALA A 144 -14.00 -8.36 9.87
CA ALA A 144 -13.43 -7.30 10.69
C ALA A 144 -12.28 -6.57 9.97
N ILE A 145 -11.43 -7.29 9.25
CA ILE A 145 -10.35 -6.71 8.44
C ILE A 145 -10.92 -5.95 7.24
N ILE A 146 -11.94 -6.48 6.56
CA ILE A 146 -12.59 -5.81 5.41
C ILE A 146 -13.15 -4.44 5.84
N VAL A 147 -13.93 -4.40 6.93
CA VAL A 147 -14.52 -3.16 7.44
C VAL A 147 -13.42 -2.17 7.86
N ALA A 148 -12.36 -2.65 8.51
CA ALA A 148 -11.22 -1.82 8.87
C ALA A 148 -10.52 -1.23 7.63
N MET A 149 -10.35 -2.02 6.56
CA MET A 149 -9.74 -1.56 5.32
C MET A 149 -10.61 -0.53 4.59
N ILE A 150 -11.93 -0.75 4.54
CA ILE A 150 -12.87 0.23 3.96
C ILE A 150 -12.77 1.57 4.69
N GLY A 151 -12.75 1.54 6.03
CA GLY A 151 -12.61 2.77 6.83
C GLY A 151 -11.27 3.46 6.61
N HIS A 152 -10.18 2.70 6.49
CA HIS A 152 -8.86 3.21 6.17
C HIS A 152 -8.83 3.90 4.81
N ASP A 153 -9.28 3.21 3.76
CA ASP A 153 -9.22 3.71 2.39
C ASP A 153 -10.16 4.90 2.21
N TRP A 154 -11.35 4.87 2.81
CA TRP A 154 -12.24 6.02 2.86
C TRP A 154 -11.55 7.25 3.48
N GLY A 155 -10.94 7.08 4.65
CA GLY A 155 -10.25 8.18 5.34
C GLY A 155 -9.09 8.75 4.51
N LEU A 156 -8.30 7.87 3.89
CA LEU A 156 -7.19 8.27 3.03
C LEU A 156 -7.67 9.00 1.78
N PHE A 157 -8.69 8.49 1.08
CA PHE A 157 -9.21 9.13 -0.13
C PHE A 157 -9.95 10.44 0.15
N ALA A 158 -10.67 10.52 1.27
CA ALA A 158 -11.26 11.78 1.73
C ALA A 158 -10.17 12.82 1.98
N LEU A 159 -9.08 12.44 2.67
CA LEU A 159 -7.94 13.32 2.90
C LEU A 159 -7.33 13.79 1.56
N VAL A 160 -7.08 12.88 0.62
CA VAL A 160 -6.51 13.20 -0.71
C VAL A 160 -7.41 14.15 -1.50
N ALA A 161 -8.73 13.96 -1.45
CA ALA A 161 -9.68 14.75 -2.22
C ALA A 161 -9.97 16.11 -1.60
N ASP A 162 -10.07 16.19 -0.27
CA ASP A 162 -10.62 17.36 0.41
C ASP A 162 -9.55 18.28 1.00
N VAL A 163 -8.35 17.78 1.33
CA VAL A 163 -7.25 18.66 1.80
C VAL A 163 -6.87 19.71 0.74
N PRO A 164 -6.63 19.37 -0.54
CA PRO A 164 -6.30 20.38 -1.54
C PRO A 164 -7.43 21.39 -1.77
N LYS A 165 -8.69 20.95 -1.66
CA LYS A 165 -9.86 21.83 -1.80
C LYS A 165 -9.93 22.80 -0.64
N PHE A 166 -9.82 22.31 0.60
CA PHE A 166 -9.87 23.12 1.81
C PHE A 166 -8.76 24.18 1.84
N MET A 167 -7.52 23.78 1.52
CA MET A 167 -6.37 24.69 1.45
C MET A 167 -6.60 25.82 0.43
N LYS A 168 -7.24 25.52 -0.71
CA LYS A 168 -7.57 26.50 -1.74
C LYS A 168 -8.78 27.38 -1.36
N SER A 169 -9.87 26.79 -0.87
CA SER A 169 -11.16 27.48 -0.72
C SER A 169 -11.29 28.25 0.59
N VAL A 170 -10.69 27.76 1.68
CA VAL A 170 -10.78 28.35 3.02
C VAL A 170 -9.52 29.14 3.36
N LEU A 171 -8.35 28.54 3.13
CA LEU A 171 -7.06 29.17 3.43
C LEU A 171 -6.54 30.09 2.31
N HIS A 172 -7.20 30.09 1.16
CA HIS A 172 -6.84 30.89 -0.02
C HIS A 172 -5.38 30.71 -0.47
N PHE A 173 -4.83 29.50 -0.31
CA PHE A 173 -3.47 29.20 -0.73
C PHE A 173 -3.32 29.22 -2.26
N ASN A 174 -2.22 29.82 -2.71
CA ASN A 174 -1.82 29.74 -4.12
C ASN A 174 -1.47 28.30 -4.52
N VAL A 175 -1.55 27.97 -5.81
CA VAL A 175 -1.33 26.60 -6.33
C VAL A 175 0.02 26.01 -5.88
N LYS A 176 1.07 26.84 -5.83
CA LYS A 176 2.40 26.45 -5.32
C LYS A 176 2.39 26.09 -3.84
N GLN A 177 1.80 26.96 -3.01
CA GLN A 177 1.71 26.76 -1.56
C GLN A 177 0.85 25.54 -1.23
N ASN A 178 -0.25 25.35 -1.98
CA ASN A 178 -1.08 24.16 -1.88
C ASN A 178 -0.29 22.89 -2.23
N GLY A 179 0.51 22.90 -3.29
CA GLY A 179 1.38 21.77 -3.65
C GLY A 179 2.37 21.41 -2.54
N TYR A 180 3.03 22.40 -1.92
CA TYR A 180 3.95 22.18 -0.81
C TYR A 180 3.26 21.71 0.46
N ALA A 181 2.10 22.28 0.80
CA ALA A 181 1.34 21.86 1.97
C ALA A 181 0.90 20.39 1.85
N ASN A 182 0.35 20.00 0.69
CA ASN A 182 -0.04 18.61 0.44
C ASN A 182 1.16 17.68 0.43
N ALA A 183 2.27 18.07 -0.21
CA ALA A 183 3.51 17.29 -0.15
C ALA A 183 3.96 17.07 1.30
N GLY A 184 3.88 18.10 2.16
CA GLY A 184 4.18 17.99 3.59
C GLY A 184 3.28 16.97 4.30
N VAL A 185 1.97 17.02 4.09
CA VAL A 185 1.01 16.07 4.69
C VAL A 185 1.36 14.64 4.32
N PHE A 186 1.59 14.36 3.03
CA PHE A 186 1.95 13.01 2.58
C PHE A 186 3.35 12.59 3.03
N ALA A 187 4.30 13.52 3.14
CA ALA A 187 5.63 13.25 3.69
C ALA A 187 5.57 12.86 5.17
N CYS A 188 4.71 13.51 5.96
CA CYS A 188 4.46 13.15 7.36
C CYS A 188 3.85 11.75 7.45
N ILE A 189 2.83 11.44 6.65
CA ILE A 189 2.23 10.09 6.62
C ILE A 189 3.28 9.05 6.25
N TRP A 190 4.12 9.33 5.25
CA TRP A 190 5.17 8.43 4.79
C TRP A 190 6.22 8.17 5.87
N THR A 191 6.78 9.22 6.46
CA THR A 191 7.84 9.12 7.48
C THR A 191 7.34 8.43 8.75
N ILE A 192 6.15 8.82 9.23
CA ILE A 192 5.57 8.20 10.43
C ILE A 192 5.18 6.73 10.14
N GLY A 193 4.71 6.43 8.93
CA GLY A 193 4.43 5.05 8.48
C GLY A 193 5.67 4.14 8.53
N ILE A 194 6.83 4.65 8.08
CA ILE A 194 8.10 3.90 8.16
C ILE A 194 8.55 3.76 9.63
N LEU A 195 8.55 4.84 10.40
CA LEU A 195 8.99 4.83 11.80
C LEU A 195 8.17 3.87 12.66
N SER A 196 6.85 3.85 12.45
CA SER A 196 5.96 2.91 13.13
C SER A 196 6.22 1.46 12.72
N GLY A 197 6.53 1.19 11.44
CA GLY A 197 6.95 -0.14 10.98
C GLY A 197 8.23 -0.61 11.67
N ILE A 198 9.26 0.25 11.71
CA ILE A 198 10.54 -0.04 12.40
C ILE A 198 10.31 -0.29 13.89
N LEU A 199 9.48 0.54 14.53
CA LEU A 199 9.15 0.39 15.95
C LEU A 199 8.47 -0.95 16.23
N VAL A 200 7.53 -1.37 15.38
CA VAL A 200 6.86 -2.68 15.50
C VAL A 200 7.87 -3.81 15.39
N ASP A 201 8.77 -3.75 14.40
CA ASP A 201 9.77 -4.78 14.19
C ASP A 201 10.79 -4.83 15.35
N PHE A 202 11.17 -3.67 15.91
CA PHE A 202 12.02 -3.58 17.11
C PHE A 202 11.34 -4.23 18.33
N LEU A 203 10.07 -3.91 18.58
CA LEU A 203 9.29 -4.48 19.68
C LEU A 203 9.08 -5.99 19.54
N GLN A 204 9.00 -6.51 18.31
CA GLN A 204 8.93 -7.94 18.05
C GLN A 204 10.28 -8.64 18.28
N ARG A 205 11.39 -8.05 17.82
CA ARG A 205 12.75 -8.62 17.97
C ARG A 205 13.15 -8.76 19.44
N ASN A 206 12.79 -7.80 20.27
CA ASN A 206 13.09 -7.80 21.70
C ASN A 206 12.06 -8.57 22.56
N ASN A 207 11.16 -9.34 21.94
CA ASN A 207 10.11 -10.14 22.61
C ASN A 207 9.14 -9.36 23.52
N TYR A 208 9.11 -8.02 23.45
CA TYR A 208 8.13 -7.21 24.19
C TYR A 208 6.70 -7.40 23.67
N LEU A 209 6.54 -7.80 22.40
CA LEU A 209 5.25 -8.16 21.80
C LEU A 209 5.26 -9.61 21.30
N LYS A 210 4.39 -10.46 21.84
CA LYS A 210 4.17 -11.81 21.29
C LYS A 210 3.78 -11.71 19.81
N ARG A 211 4.40 -12.52 18.93
CA ARG A 211 4.18 -12.54 17.46
C ARG A 211 2.70 -12.57 17.06
N VAL A 212 1.85 -13.23 17.85
CA VAL A 212 0.38 -13.32 17.62
C VAL A 212 -0.33 -11.98 17.87
N HIS A 213 0.09 -11.21 18.90
CA HIS A 213 -0.48 -9.90 19.21
C HIS A 213 -0.05 -8.84 18.20
N SER A 214 1.18 -8.94 17.71
CA SER A 214 1.71 -8.00 16.72
C SER A 214 1.18 -8.25 15.30
N ARG A 215 0.93 -9.49 14.88
CA ARG A 215 0.20 -9.78 13.62
C ARG A 215 -1.23 -9.25 13.64
N LYS A 216 -1.90 -9.30 14.81
CA LYS A 216 -3.24 -8.71 15.01
C LYS A 216 -3.27 -7.20 14.97
N ASN A 217 -2.19 -6.57 15.42
CA ASN A 217 -2.14 -5.13 15.59
C ASN A 217 -1.25 -4.39 14.61
N ARG A 218 -0.68 -5.07 13.61
CA ARG A 218 0.23 -4.46 12.64
C ARG A 218 -0.43 -3.32 11.87
N HIS A 219 -1.71 -3.46 11.49
CA HIS A 219 -2.47 -2.34 10.94
C HIS A 219 -2.68 -1.22 11.97
N TYR A 220 -3.01 -1.52 13.23
CA TYR A 220 -3.15 -0.48 14.27
C TYR A 220 -1.86 0.31 14.52
N TYR A 221 -0.69 -0.34 14.56
CA TYR A 221 0.57 0.33 14.83
C TYR A 221 1.09 1.16 13.64
N CYS A 222 1.00 0.67 12.40
CA CYS A 222 1.36 1.47 11.22
C CYS A 222 0.44 2.68 10.99
N ILE A 223 -0.84 2.57 11.38
CA ILE A 223 -1.86 3.61 11.13
C ILE A 223 -1.97 4.60 12.31
N SER A 224 -1.50 4.25 13.50
CA SER A 224 -1.49 5.15 14.67
C SER A 224 -0.63 6.42 14.48
N GLY A 225 0.14 6.49 13.40
CA GLY A 225 0.85 7.68 12.95
C GLY A 225 0.05 8.74 12.20
N ALA A 226 -1.16 8.42 11.72
CA ALA A 226 -1.94 9.38 10.92
C ALA A 226 -3.43 9.46 11.28
N PHE A 227 -4.01 8.47 11.96
CA PHE A 227 -5.41 8.56 12.41
C PHE A 227 -5.62 7.96 13.80
N PHE A 228 -6.02 8.83 14.72
CA PHE A 228 -6.36 8.52 16.10
C PHE A 228 -7.59 7.59 16.15
N ARG A 229 -7.42 6.30 16.45
CA ARG A 229 -8.44 5.49 17.13
C ARG A 229 -7.83 4.43 18.05
N PRO A 230 -7.84 4.66 19.38
CA PRO A 230 -7.87 3.59 20.36
C PRO A 230 -9.33 3.35 20.80
N THR A 231 -9.80 2.09 20.77
CA THR A 231 -10.73 1.44 21.76
C THR A 231 -11.66 0.39 21.14
N TRP A 232 -12.27 0.64 19.98
CA TRP A 232 -13.35 -0.23 19.48
C TRP A 232 -12.91 -1.66 19.14
N CYS A 233 -11.78 -1.82 18.45
CA CYS A 233 -11.24 -3.15 18.17
C CYS A 233 -10.57 -3.83 19.36
N ARG A 234 -10.30 -3.12 20.46
CA ARG A 234 -9.74 -3.75 21.67
C ARG A 234 -10.86 -4.31 22.55
N ILE A 235 -12.03 -3.67 22.58
CA ILE A 235 -13.19 -4.09 23.39
C ILE A 235 -13.87 -5.32 22.79
N TYR A 236 -14.13 -5.33 21.48
CA TYR A 236 -14.72 -6.51 20.81
C TYR A 236 -13.81 -7.74 20.88
N TRP A 237 -12.50 -7.52 20.83
CA TRP A 237 -11.52 -8.59 20.73
C TRP A 237 -11.13 -9.17 22.11
N LEU A 238 -11.23 -8.37 23.18
CA LEU A 238 -11.08 -8.85 24.57
C LEU A 238 -12.30 -9.63 25.09
N GLN A 239 -13.51 -9.36 24.58
CA GLN A 239 -14.70 -10.13 24.94
C GLN A 239 -14.71 -11.53 24.31
N TYR A 240 -14.17 -11.69 23.09
CA TYR A 240 -14.23 -12.95 22.36
C TYR A 240 -13.24 -14.02 22.89
N TYR A 241 -12.05 -13.62 23.37
CA TYR A 241 -11.02 -14.59 23.79
C TYR A 241 -11.22 -15.19 25.19
N ARG A 242 -12.17 -14.69 26.00
CA ARG A 242 -12.56 -15.38 27.24
C ARG A 242 -13.40 -16.63 27.01
N GLY A 243 -13.85 -16.89 25.77
CA GLY A 243 -14.78 -17.99 25.46
C GLY A 243 -14.21 -19.23 24.76
N TYR A 244 -13.01 -19.18 24.15
CA TYR A 244 -12.52 -20.29 23.32
C TYR A 244 -11.05 -20.64 23.58
N ASN A 245 -10.84 -21.68 24.41
CA ASN A 245 -9.64 -22.50 24.39
C ASN A 245 -9.65 -23.35 23.11
N PHE A 246 -9.17 -22.80 22.00
CA PHE A 246 -8.76 -23.63 20.86
C PHE A 246 -7.24 -23.79 20.90
N ALA A 247 -6.83 -25.01 21.18
CA ALA A 247 -5.45 -25.47 21.14
C ALA A 247 -4.83 -25.13 19.78
N CYS A 248 -3.68 -24.46 19.81
CA CYS A 248 -2.79 -24.36 18.68
C CYS A 248 -2.29 -25.76 18.30
N ASN A 249 -2.87 -26.34 17.26
CA ASN A 249 -2.13 -27.16 16.31
C ASN A 249 -2.50 -26.63 14.92
N TRP A 250 -1.49 -26.57 14.04
CA TRP A 250 -1.43 -26.00 12.68
C TRP A 250 -0.97 -24.54 12.57
#